data_AF-A0A3D9SB79-F1
#
_entry.id   AF-A0A3D9SB79-F1
#
_cell.length_a   1.000
_cell.length_b   1.000
_cell.length_c   1.000
_cell.angle_alpha   90.00
_cell.angle_beta   90.00
_cell.angle_gamma   90.00
#
_symmetry.space_group_name_H-M   'P 1'
#
loop_
_entity.id
_entity.type
_entity.pdbx_description
1 polymer ?
#
loop_
_entity_poly.entity_id
_entity_poly.type
_entity_poly.pdbx_seq_one_letter_code
_entity_poly.pdbx_strand_id
1 'polypeptide(L)'
;MSRRPPGTNSWTTPVSITGAPAGTQNFFPAIDVDPLTGVVNIIYYSNQVTETLLDVYVARSINGGATFTNTRITNNSFNPNASSPTPVPLIGDYIDIMSLPPGGYIGVWMDTSPGTFCIFAG
;
A
#
# COMPACT_ATOMS: atom_id res chain seq x y z
N MET A 1 9.49 -1.33 7.56
CA MET A 1 9.75 -0.01 8.16
C MET A 1 10.87 -0.11 9.17
N SER A 2 11.92 0.69 9.02
CA SER A 2 12.85 1.00 10.09
C SER A 2 12.47 2.35 10.71
N ARG A 3 12.77 2.54 11.99
CA ARG A 3 12.50 3.77 12.73
C ARG A 3 13.80 4.32 13.29
N ARG A 4 13.88 5.64 13.41
CA ARG A 4 14.98 6.29 14.13
C ARG A 4 14.46 6.81 15.47
N PRO A 5 14.87 6.24 16.61
CA PRO A 5 14.53 6.78 17.92
C PRO A 5 15.02 8.23 18.10
N PRO A 6 14.28 9.09 18.82
CA PRO A 6 14.74 10.45 19.10
C PRO A 6 16.11 10.47 19.79
N GLY A 7 16.99 11.39 19.37
CA GLY A 7 18.32 11.55 19.96
C GLY A 7 19.36 10.49 19.56
N THR A 8 19.02 9.53 18.68
CA THR A 8 20.00 8.55 18.15
C THR A 8 20.34 8.84 16.70
N ASN A 9 21.43 8.26 16.20
CA ASN A 9 21.79 8.25 14.78
C ASN A 9 21.69 6.85 14.16
N SER A 10 20.98 5.94 14.83
CA SER A 10 20.80 4.55 14.38
C SER A 10 19.34 4.26 14.05
N TRP A 11 19.15 3.39 13.07
CA TRP A 11 17.85 2.86 12.70
C TRP A 11 17.60 1.54 13.42
N THR A 12 16.34 1.28 13.78
CA THR A 12 15.93 -0.02 14.31
C THR A 12 16.04 -1.10 13.24
N THR A 13 16.13 -2.36 13.67
CA THR A 13 15.85 -3.51 12.79
C THR A 13 14.52 -3.27 12.08
N PRO A 14 14.46 -3.41 10.74
CA PRO A 14 13.22 -3.21 10.00
C PRO A 14 12.16 -4.24 10.41
N VAL A 15 10.91 -3.79 10.54
CA VAL A 15 9.73 -4.67 10.65
C VAL A 15 9.00 -4.73 9.31
N SER A 16 8.37 -5.85 8.98
CA SER A 16 7.49 -5.93 7.80
C SER A 16 6.25 -5.05 8.01
N ILE A 17 5.80 -4.39 6.95
CA ILE A 17 4.53 -3.62 6.97
C ILE A 17 3.38 -4.39 6.35
N THR A 18 3.65 -5.44 5.56
CA THR A 18 2.63 -6.05 4.68
C THR A 18 1.97 -7.29 5.28
N GLY A 19 2.66 -7.96 6.22
CA GLY A 19 2.21 -9.26 6.76
C GLY A 19 2.06 -10.36 5.70
N ALA A 20 2.53 -10.12 4.48
CA ALA A 20 2.29 -10.99 3.33
C ALA A 20 3.08 -12.31 3.42
N PRO A 21 2.56 -13.42 2.87
CA PRO A 21 3.31 -14.67 2.74
C PRO A 21 4.63 -14.49 1.97
N ALA A 22 5.62 -15.33 2.27
CA ALA A 22 6.87 -15.37 1.52
C ALA A 22 6.64 -15.63 0.03
N GLY A 23 7.38 -14.94 -0.84
CA GLY A 23 7.20 -15.01 -2.31
C GLY A 23 6.23 -13.95 -2.88
N THR A 24 5.49 -13.25 -2.02
CA THR A 24 4.62 -12.14 -2.45
C THR A 24 5.45 -10.93 -2.93
N GLN A 25 5.03 -10.34 -4.04
CA GLN A 25 5.48 -9.03 -4.50
C GLN A 25 4.62 -7.94 -3.86
N ASN A 26 5.28 -6.98 -3.21
CA ASN A 26 4.66 -5.79 -2.63
C ASN A 26 5.46 -4.57 -3.09
N PHE A 27 4.82 -3.58 -3.71
CA PHE A 27 5.53 -2.52 -4.40
C PHE A 27 4.73 -1.21 -4.48
N PHE A 28 5.43 -0.15 -4.90
CA PHE A 28 4.96 1.24 -4.90
C PHE A 28 4.28 1.66 -3.58
N PRO A 29 5.00 1.62 -2.45
CA PRO A 29 4.43 2.14 -1.22
C PRO A 29 4.36 3.67 -1.26
N ALA A 30 3.23 4.23 -0.83
CA ALA A 30 3.11 5.63 -0.44
C ALA A 30 2.63 5.74 1.01
N ILE A 31 3.12 6.74 1.74
CA ILE A 31 2.97 6.87 3.19
C ILE A 31 2.53 8.28 3.55
N ASP A 32 1.61 8.37 4.50
CA ASP A 32 1.30 9.60 5.20
C ASP A 32 1.06 9.35 6.69
N VAL A 33 1.27 10.38 7.51
CA VAL A 33 1.16 10.31 8.96
C VAL A 33 0.15 11.34 9.43
N ASP A 34 -0.88 10.90 10.15
CA ASP A 34 -1.83 11.78 10.80
C ASP A 34 -1.09 12.70 11.80
N PRO A 35 -1.06 14.03 11.59
CA PRO A 35 -0.33 14.95 12.44
C PRO A 35 -0.92 15.12 13.85
N LEU A 36 -2.19 14.76 14.07
CA LEU A 36 -2.87 14.88 15.35
C LEU A 36 -2.69 13.62 16.21
N THR A 37 -2.72 12.43 15.59
CA THR A 37 -2.68 11.15 16.32
C THR A 37 -1.38 10.36 16.15
N GLY A 38 -0.54 10.72 15.18
CA GLY A 38 0.68 9.98 14.83
C GLY A 38 0.40 8.62 14.18
N VAL A 39 -0.82 8.40 13.67
CA VAL A 39 -1.19 7.18 12.95
C VAL A 39 -0.49 7.18 11.61
N VAL A 40 0.18 6.07 11.29
CA VAL A 40 0.88 5.89 10.01
C VAL A 40 0.00 5.08 9.08
N ASN A 41 -0.29 5.62 7.90
CA ASN A 41 -1.03 4.93 6.84
C ASN A 41 -0.10 4.71 5.64
N ILE A 42 -0.02 3.49 5.13
CA ILE A 42 0.82 3.15 3.98
C ILE A 42 -0.01 2.38 2.97
N ILE A 43 -0.19 2.92 1.77
CA ILE A 43 -0.86 2.24 0.65
C ILE A 43 0.18 1.55 -0.23
N TYR A 44 -0.14 0.37 -0.78
CA TYR A 44 0.76 -0.37 -1.68
C TYR A 44 0.00 -1.40 -2.53
N TYR A 45 0.60 -1.80 -3.65
CA TYR A 45 0.14 -2.94 -4.44
C TYR A 45 0.70 -4.26 -3.89
N SER A 46 -0.09 -5.32 -3.97
CA SER A 46 0.31 -6.67 -3.58
C SER A 46 -0.30 -7.73 -4.49
N ASN A 47 0.41 -8.84 -4.72
CA ASN A 47 -0.14 -10.04 -5.38
C ASN A 47 -0.48 -11.17 -4.40
N GLN A 48 -0.60 -10.89 -3.10
CA GLN A 48 -0.71 -11.91 -2.05
C GLN A 48 -1.97 -12.80 -2.12
N VAL A 49 -2.95 -12.46 -2.96
CA VAL A 49 -4.20 -13.21 -3.09
C VAL A 49 -4.12 -14.29 -4.17
N THR A 50 -3.47 -14.03 -5.31
CA THR A 50 -3.54 -14.91 -6.51
C THR A 50 -2.20 -15.12 -7.23
N GLU A 51 -1.09 -14.68 -6.64
CA GLU A 51 0.28 -14.71 -7.18
C GLU A 51 0.52 -13.87 -8.46
N THR A 52 -0.50 -13.62 -9.27
CA THR A 52 -0.37 -12.98 -10.60
C THR A 52 -1.24 -11.74 -10.77
N LEU A 53 -2.39 -11.66 -10.10
CA LEU A 53 -3.23 -10.46 -10.09
C LEU A 53 -2.83 -9.55 -8.94
N LEU A 54 -3.13 -8.27 -9.11
CA LEU A 54 -2.84 -7.23 -8.14
C LEU A 54 -4.05 -6.90 -7.29
N ASP A 55 -3.74 -6.44 -6.09
CA ASP A 55 -4.66 -5.88 -5.11
C ASP A 55 -4.02 -4.66 -4.47
N VAL A 56 -4.85 -3.76 -3.93
CA VAL A 56 -4.37 -2.63 -3.15
C VAL A 56 -4.64 -2.87 -1.68
N TYR A 57 -3.63 -2.61 -0.88
CA TYR A 57 -3.67 -2.75 0.57
C TYR A 57 -3.26 -1.45 1.25
N VAL A 58 -3.83 -1.23 2.43
CA VAL A 58 -3.38 -0.21 3.38
C VAL A 58 -2.84 -0.90 4.63
N ALA A 59 -1.56 -0.66 4.93
CA ALA A 59 -0.94 -0.99 6.20
C ALA A 59 -1.10 0.19 7.16
N ARG A 60 -1.80 0.00 8.28
CA ARG A 60 -2.08 1.04 9.26
C ARG A 60 -1.40 0.74 10.60
N SER A 61 -0.73 1.72 11.17
CA SER A 61 -0.10 1.62 12.49
C SER A 61 -0.55 2.72 13.43
N ILE A 62 -1.05 2.32 14.60
CA ILE A 62 -1.47 3.23 15.68
C ILE A 62 -0.42 3.36 16.80
N ASN A 63 0.75 2.74 16.63
CA ASN A 63 1.84 2.73 17.61
C ASN A 63 3.17 3.22 16.99
N GLY A 64 3.06 4.18 16.06
CA GLY A 64 4.20 4.83 15.40
C GLY A 64 5.02 3.90 14.50
N GLY A 65 4.42 2.85 13.94
CA GLY A 65 5.08 1.91 13.03
C GLY A 65 5.77 0.74 13.71
N ALA A 66 5.42 0.40 14.96
CA ALA A 66 5.94 -0.79 15.64
C ALA A 66 5.24 -2.07 15.15
N THR A 67 3.93 -2.01 14.93
CA THR A 67 3.12 -3.07 14.29
C THR A 67 2.13 -2.46 13.30
N PHE A 68 1.68 -3.28 12.35
CA PHE A 68 0.76 -2.86 11.28
C PHE A 68 -0.44 -3.80 11.19
N THR A 69 -1.61 -3.23 10.90
CA THR A 69 -2.80 -3.96 10.47
C THR A 69 -2.98 -3.73 8.98
N ASN A 70 -3.07 -4.81 8.21
CA ASN A 70 -3.22 -4.76 6.75
C ASN A 70 -4.68 -4.95 6.35
N THR A 71 -5.19 -4.01 5.56
CA THR A 71 -6.56 -4.04 5.02
C THR A 71 -6.49 -4.03 3.50
N ARG A 72 -7.14 -5.01 2.86
CA ARG A 72 -7.35 -4.99 1.40
C ARG A 72 -8.43 -3.94 1.11
N ILE A 73 -8.15 -2.98 0.23
CA ILE A 73 -9.12 -1.94 -0.13
C ILE A 73 -9.76 -2.19 -1.50
N THR A 74 -9.18 -3.07 -2.33
CA THR A 74 -9.82 -3.58 -3.54
C THR A 74 -10.86 -4.65 -3.22
N ASN A 75 -12.02 -4.58 -3.88
CA ASN A 75 -13.06 -5.61 -3.77
C ASN A 75 -12.73 -6.88 -4.57
N ASN A 76 -11.97 -6.74 -5.66
CA ASN A 76 -11.56 -7.82 -6.55
C ASN A 76 -10.09 -7.63 -6.94
N SER A 77 -9.39 -8.72 -7.23
CA SER A 77 -8.03 -8.65 -7.78
C SER A 77 -8.11 -8.27 -9.26
N PHE A 78 -7.18 -7.46 -9.74
CA PHE A 78 -7.18 -6.94 -11.11
C PHE A 78 -5.93 -7.35 -11.89
N ASN A 79 -6.06 -7.52 -13.20
CA ASN A 79 -4.94 -7.91 -14.07
C ASN A 79 -4.09 -6.68 -14.38
N PRO A 80 -2.80 -6.64 -14.00
CA PRO A 80 -1.93 -5.48 -14.29
C PRO A 80 -1.88 -5.09 -15.78
N ASN A 81 -2.18 -6.03 -16.68
CA ASN A 81 -2.14 -5.84 -18.13
C ASN A 81 -3.45 -5.30 -18.73
N ALA A 82 -4.48 -5.03 -17.91
CA ALA A 82 -5.81 -4.67 -18.39
C ALA A 82 -6.31 -5.68 -19.46
N SER A 83 -6.76 -5.20 -20.62
CA SER A 83 -7.16 -6.04 -21.76
C SER A 83 -6.00 -6.47 -22.68
N SER A 84 -4.75 -6.11 -22.36
CA SER A 84 -3.60 -6.46 -23.19
C SER A 84 -3.32 -7.97 -23.14
N PRO A 85 -3.15 -8.65 -24.29
CA PRO A 85 -2.82 -10.08 -24.33
C PRO A 85 -1.35 -10.38 -23.98
N THR A 86 -0.51 -9.33 -23.89
CA THR A 86 0.91 -9.43 -23.56
C THR A 86 1.25 -8.51 -22.39
N PRO A 87 2.34 -8.79 -21.64
CA PRO A 87 2.79 -7.92 -20.56
C PRO A 87 2.92 -6.46 -20.99
N VAL A 88 2.33 -5.56 -20.21
CA VAL A 88 2.45 -4.11 -20.42
C VAL A 88 3.69 -3.58 -19.70
N PRO A 89 4.40 -2.59 -20.27
CA PRO A 89 5.56 -1.98 -19.61
C PRO A 89 5.17 -1.07 -18.44
N LEU A 90 3.90 -0.70 -18.32
CA LEU A 90 3.37 0.23 -17.33
C LEU A 90 2.03 -0.28 -16.77
N ILE A 91 1.96 -0.36 -15.44
CA ILE A 91 0.77 -0.82 -14.68
C ILE A 91 0.20 0.28 -13.78
N GLY A 92 0.65 1.52 -14.01
CA GLY A 92 0.44 2.70 -13.17
C GLY A 92 1.74 3.21 -12.56
N ASP A 93 2.03 4.50 -12.72
CA ASP A 93 3.27 5.11 -12.23
C ASP A 93 3.18 5.51 -10.75
N TYR A 94 1.98 5.83 -10.26
CA TYR A 94 1.80 6.44 -8.95
C TYR A 94 0.56 5.94 -8.24
N ILE A 95 0.72 5.78 -6.93
CA ILE A 95 -0.30 5.53 -5.93
C ILE A 95 0.02 6.48 -4.76
N ASP A 96 -1.00 7.01 -4.11
CA ASP A 96 -0.78 7.93 -2.99
C ASP A 96 -1.85 7.75 -1.91
N ILE A 97 -1.54 8.19 -0.69
CA ILE A 97 -2.47 8.16 0.45
C ILE A 97 -2.32 9.44 1.27
N MET A 98 -3.45 9.99 1.69
CA MET A 98 -3.51 11.12 2.60
C MET A 98 -4.26 10.72 3.86
N SER A 99 -3.69 11.03 5.01
CA SER A 99 -4.35 10.90 6.31
C SER A 99 -5.36 12.04 6.46
N LEU A 100 -6.55 11.70 6.95
CA LEU A 100 -7.64 12.63 7.21
C LEU A 100 -7.86 12.71 8.73
N PRO A 101 -7.32 13.73 9.40
CA PRO A 101 -7.37 13.78 10.86
C PRO A 101 -8.78 14.03 11.41
N PRO A 102 -9.16 13.41 12.54
CA PRO A 102 -8.40 12.40 13.28
C PRO A 102 -8.65 10.96 12.77
N GLY A 103 -7.58 10.26 12.40
CA GLY A 103 -7.51 8.81 12.27
C GLY A 103 -8.01 8.19 10.97
N GLY A 104 -8.59 8.98 10.05
CA GLY A 104 -9.02 8.53 8.72
C GLY A 104 -7.89 8.57 7.69
N TYR A 105 -8.20 8.08 6.49
CA TYR A 105 -7.33 8.21 5.32
C TYR A 105 -8.17 8.15 4.03
N ILE A 106 -7.59 8.62 2.93
CA ILE A 106 -8.08 8.38 1.57
C ILE A 106 -6.87 8.03 0.68
N GLY A 107 -7.00 6.97 -0.09
CA GLY A 107 -6.01 6.53 -1.07
C GLY A 107 -6.44 6.85 -2.49
N VAL A 108 -5.47 7.00 -3.39
CA VAL A 108 -5.68 7.02 -4.84
C VAL A 108 -4.76 6.03 -5.52
N TRP A 109 -5.29 5.21 -6.42
CA TRP A 109 -4.53 4.16 -7.11
C TRP A 109 -5.03 3.92 -8.52
N MET A 110 -4.24 3.18 -9.30
CA MET A 110 -4.63 2.67 -10.61
C MET A 110 -5.16 1.25 -10.48
N ASP A 111 -6.28 0.97 -11.12
CA ASP A 111 -6.92 -0.34 -11.16
C ASP A 111 -7.50 -0.56 -12.56
N THR A 112 -7.42 -1.81 -13.02
CA THR A 112 -7.81 -2.24 -14.36
C THR A 112 -9.06 -3.12 -14.37
N SER A 113 -9.74 -3.28 -13.25
CA SER A 113 -11.00 -4.00 -13.12
C SER A 113 -12.11 -3.52 -14.08
N PRO A 114 -12.15 -2.24 -14.52
CA PRO A 114 -13.06 -1.82 -15.61
C PRO A 114 -12.65 -2.28 -17.02
N GLY A 115 -11.49 -2.93 -17.19
CA GLY A 115 -10.92 -3.36 -18.47
C GLY A 115 -9.89 -2.40 -19.07
N THR A 116 -9.79 -1.18 -18.55
CA THR A 116 -8.78 -0.17 -18.89
C THR A 116 -8.14 0.39 -17.63
N PHE A 117 -7.00 1.06 -17.76
CA PHE A 117 -6.40 1.78 -16.64
C PHE A 117 -7.30 2.93 -16.17
N CYS A 118 -7.80 2.82 -14.95
CA CYS A 118 -8.65 3.83 -14.33
C CYS A 118 -8.08 4.23 -12.96
N ILE A 119 -8.22 5.51 -12.62
CA ILE A 119 -7.86 6.02 -11.29
C ILE A 119 -9.06 5.80 -10.37
N PHE A 120 -8.81 5.20 -9.22
CA PHE A 120 -9.76 5.01 -8.13
C PHE A 120 -9.34 5.83 -6.92
N ALA A 121 -10.32 6.20 -6.10
CA ALA A 121 -10.11 6.84 -4.80
C ALA A 121 -11.04 6.20 -3.77
N GLY A 122 -10.53 5.97 -2.55
CA GLY A 122 -11.29 5.33 -1.48
C GLY A 122 -10.49 5.04 -0.23
#